data_AF-A0A1Q3CJP3-F1
#
_entry.id   AF-A0A1Q3CJP3-F1
#
_cell.length_a   1.000
_cell.length_b   1.000
_cell.length_c   1.000
_cell.angle_alpha   90.00
_cell.angle_beta   90.00
_cell.angle_gamma   90.00
#
_symmetry.space_group_name_H-M   'P 1'
#
loop_
_entity.id
_entity.type
_entity.pdbx_description
1 polymer ?
#
loop_
_entity_poly.entity_id
_entity_poly.type
_entity_poly.pdbx_seq_one_letter_code
_entity_poly.pdbx_strand_id
1 'polypeptide(L)'
;MASTSKSSTSSKYDYRSLARGFKFSPSDEQLLTHYLWRKTRGLQLDSDAVVEMDVYSREPWLLPWDENSYMKDDERYYFVRRERLHDGKGNRPKRSLEGDIDGGWWKASTGDKRIPDIENPVGYVKALSFYTYKNENRDRKDGISTNWTIYEYKLATDTFQEWVLCKVKNNNKVPDQEKKRKMIRLIKYDDEEEEKEKDEEETTMLE
;
A
#
# COMPACT_ATOMS: atom_id res chain seq x y z
N MET A 1 14.92 -29.77 19.28
CA MET A 1 14.03 -29.00 18.39
C MET A 1 14.71 -27.67 18.13
N ALA A 2 15.05 -27.38 16.88
CA ALA A 2 15.84 -26.20 16.52
C ALA A 2 14.98 -24.93 16.65
N SER A 3 15.34 -24.07 17.60
CA SER A 3 14.80 -22.72 17.72
C SER A 3 15.28 -21.87 16.55
N THR A 4 14.39 -21.55 15.61
CA THR A 4 14.66 -20.59 14.54
C THR A 4 14.57 -19.17 15.12
N SER A 5 15.73 -18.64 15.48
CA SER A 5 15.92 -17.22 15.77
C SER A 5 15.58 -16.38 14.53
N LYS A 6 14.55 -15.53 14.62
CA LYS A 6 14.31 -14.44 13.66
C LYS A 6 15.56 -13.56 13.63
N SER A 7 16.26 -13.51 12.50
CA SER A 7 17.39 -12.60 12.34
C SER A 7 16.87 -11.17 12.36
N SER A 8 17.25 -10.42 13.39
CA SER A 8 17.04 -8.98 13.45
C SER A 8 17.93 -8.33 12.40
N THR A 9 17.39 -8.05 11.21
CA THR A 9 18.05 -7.19 10.23
C THR A 9 18.06 -5.77 10.80
N SER A 10 19.18 -5.36 11.38
CA SER A 10 19.37 -3.98 11.86
C SER A 10 19.28 -3.03 10.66
N SER A 11 18.25 -2.18 10.62
CA SER A 11 18.23 -1.06 9.69
C SER A 11 19.42 -0.14 9.98
N LYS A 12 19.93 0.52 8.93
CA LYS A 12 21.04 1.48 9.07
C LYS A 12 20.59 2.73 9.83
N TYR A 13 19.31 3.08 9.72
CA TYR A 13 18.67 4.15 10.47
C TYR A 13 17.57 3.57 11.37
N ASP A 14 17.67 3.80 12.67
CA ASP A 14 16.53 3.65 13.57
C ASP A 14 15.74 4.96 13.58
N TYR A 15 14.65 5.00 12.81
CA TYR A 15 13.81 6.19 12.77
C TYR A 15 13.11 6.48 14.10
N ARG A 16 13.03 5.51 15.01
CA ARG A 16 12.45 5.68 16.35
C ARG A 16 13.36 6.49 17.27
N SER A 17 14.66 6.58 16.95
CA SER A 17 15.65 7.32 17.73
C SER A 17 15.92 8.73 17.20
N LEU A 18 15.22 9.19 16.16
CA LEU A 18 15.42 10.53 15.60
C LEU A 18 14.71 11.61 16.40
N ALA A 19 15.23 12.84 16.28
CA ALA A 19 14.65 14.01 16.94
C ALA A 19 13.17 14.20 16.56
N ARG A 20 12.38 14.64 17.54
CA ARG A 20 10.96 14.98 17.34
C ARG A 20 10.81 15.96 16.17
N GLY A 21 9.93 15.62 15.24
CA GLY A 21 9.66 16.42 14.04
C GLY A 21 10.36 15.91 12.79
N PHE A 22 11.31 14.99 12.89
CA PHE A 22 11.81 14.29 11.71
C PHE A 22 10.71 13.42 11.11
N LYS A 23 10.53 13.53 9.79
CA LYS A 23 9.56 12.74 9.03
C LYS A 23 10.24 12.10 7.84
N PHE A 24 9.90 10.84 7.59
CA PHE A 24 10.26 10.15 6.36
C PHE A 24 9.67 10.90 5.16
N SER A 25 10.53 11.51 4.36
CA SER A 25 10.14 12.33 3.22
C SER A 25 11.14 12.19 2.06
N PRO A 26 11.31 10.97 1.52
CA PRO A 26 12.25 10.72 0.43
C PRO A 26 11.86 11.46 -0.84
N SER A 27 12.84 11.81 -1.66
CA SER A 27 12.63 12.28 -3.04
C SER A 27 12.20 11.13 -3.96
N ASP A 28 11.61 11.45 -5.12
CA ASP A 28 11.28 10.47 -6.16
C ASP A 28 12.52 9.62 -6.55
N GLU A 29 13.69 10.27 -6.64
CA GLU A 29 14.96 9.60 -6.92
C GLU A 29 15.36 8.64 -5.79
N GLN A 30 15.30 9.08 -4.52
CA GLN A 30 15.65 8.24 -3.38
C GLN A 30 14.75 7.01 -3.26
N LEU A 31 13.46 7.14 -3.56
CA LEU A 31 12.54 6.00 -3.61
C LEU A 31 12.99 4.95 -4.64
N LEU A 32 13.50 5.39 -5.79
CA LEU A 32 14.01 4.50 -6.82
C LEU A 32 15.38 3.92 -6.46
N THR A 33 16.37 4.75 -6.10
CA THR A 33 17.77 4.34 -5.95
C THR A 33 18.07 3.67 -4.61
N HIS A 34 17.54 4.18 -3.50
CA HIS A 34 17.83 3.66 -2.15
C HIS A 34 16.85 2.58 -1.71
N TYR A 35 15.63 2.58 -2.24
CA TYR A 35 14.60 1.60 -1.83
C TYR A 35 14.34 0.57 -2.91
N LEU A 36 13.75 0.97 -4.05
CA LEU A 36 13.29 0.02 -5.05
C LEU A 36 14.42 -0.76 -5.72
N TRP A 37 15.50 -0.09 -6.12
CA TRP A 37 16.67 -0.72 -6.74
C TRP A 37 17.38 -1.69 -5.80
N ARG A 38 17.42 -1.38 -4.50
CA ARG A 38 17.96 -2.30 -3.49
C ARG A 38 17.06 -3.50 -3.29
N LYS A 39 15.74 -3.27 -3.20
CA LYS A 39 14.73 -4.32 -3.03
C LYS A 39 14.79 -5.34 -4.17
N THR A 40 14.86 -4.88 -5.43
CA THR A 40 14.94 -5.77 -6.60
C THR A 40 16.22 -6.59 -6.67
N ARG A 41 17.27 -6.20 -5.94
CA ARG A 41 18.56 -6.89 -5.88
C ARG A 41 18.77 -7.68 -4.59
N GLY A 42 17.76 -7.76 -3.71
CA GLY A 42 17.88 -8.42 -2.41
C GLY A 42 18.91 -7.77 -1.47
N LEU A 43 19.22 -6.49 -1.68
CA LEU A 43 20.16 -5.75 -0.85
C LEU A 43 19.47 -5.25 0.42
N GLN A 44 20.25 -5.08 1.49
CA GLN A 44 19.75 -4.50 2.74
C GLN A 44 19.24 -3.08 2.50
N LEU A 45 18.04 -2.81 3.04
CA LEU A 45 17.41 -1.51 3.03
C LEU A 45 17.96 -0.65 4.17
N ASP A 46 18.04 0.65 3.93
CA ASP A 46 18.54 1.59 4.92
C ASP A 46 17.56 1.76 6.10
N SER A 47 16.28 1.39 5.91
CA SER A 47 15.21 1.47 6.92
C SER A 47 14.06 0.49 6.66
N ASP A 48 13.19 0.32 7.66
CA ASP A 48 11.93 -0.42 7.61
C ASP A 48 10.73 0.45 7.15
N ALA A 49 10.99 1.64 6.59
CA ALA A 49 9.96 2.61 6.21
C ALA A 49 9.05 2.16 5.05
N VAL A 50 9.50 1.20 4.24
CA VAL A 50 8.73 0.69 3.09
C VAL A 50 8.46 -0.78 3.33
N VAL A 51 7.19 -1.15 3.49
CA VAL A 51 6.77 -2.51 3.86
C VAL A 51 6.19 -3.28 2.67
N GLU A 52 6.24 -4.60 2.70
CA GLU A 52 5.66 -5.42 1.64
C GLU A 52 4.15 -5.58 1.81
N MET A 53 3.38 -5.19 0.80
CA MET A 53 1.92 -5.36 0.80
C MET A 53 1.36 -5.22 -0.60
N ASP A 54 0.31 -5.99 -0.92
CA ASP A 54 -0.49 -5.70 -2.11
C ASP A 54 -1.51 -4.58 -1.84
N VAL A 55 -1.16 -3.35 -2.24
CA VAL A 55 -2.03 -2.17 -2.12
C VAL A 55 -3.26 -2.22 -3.05
N TYR A 56 -3.30 -3.14 -4.01
CA TYR A 56 -4.43 -3.31 -4.92
C TYR A 56 -5.46 -4.33 -4.44
N SER A 57 -5.21 -4.98 -3.30
CA SER A 57 -6.08 -6.01 -2.73
C SER A 57 -7.23 -5.45 -1.89
N ARG A 58 -7.09 -4.23 -1.35
CA ARG A 58 -8.04 -3.59 -0.44
C ARG A 58 -8.29 -2.13 -0.76
N GLU A 59 -9.39 -1.59 -0.27
CA GLU A 59 -9.72 -0.16 -0.39
C GLU A 59 -8.67 0.69 0.33
N PRO A 60 -8.31 1.88 -0.17
CA PRO A 60 -7.15 2.62 0.32
C PRO A 60 -7.25 3.08 1.79
N TRP A 61 -8.46 3.26 2.32
CA TRP A 61 -8.69 3.56 3.74
C TRP A 61 -8.62 2.32 4.64
N LEU A 62 -8.71 1.11 4.07
CA LEU A 62 -8.57 -0.17 4.79
C LEU A 62 -7.12 -0.66 4.84
N LEU A 63 -6.21 -0.02 4.09
CA LEU A 63 -4.78 -0.33 4.20
C LEU A 63 -4.30 -0.06 5.62
N PRO A 64 -3.45 -0.91 6.20
CA PRO A 64 -2.93 -0.69 7.55
C PRO A 64 -2.06 0.56 7.59
N TRP A 65 -2.51 1.56 8.35
CA TRP A 65 -1.75 2.77 8.62
C TRP A 65 -0.99 2.56 9.92
N ASP A 66 0.24 2.06 9.85
CA ASP A 66 1.08 1.98 11.06
C ASP A 66 1.22 3.38 11.66
N GLU A 67 0.98 3.52 12.97
CA GLU A 67 1.13 4.77 13.72
C GLU A 67 2.60 5.08 14.05
N ASN A 68 3.48 4.83 13.08
CA ASN A 68 4.89 5.13 13.21
C ASN A 68 5.08 6.65 13.24
N SER A 69 5.59 7.17 14.37
CA SER A 69 5.74 8.61 14.63
C SER A 69 6.62 9.35 13.62
N TYR A 70 7.52 8.63 12.93
CA TYR A 70 8.38 9.14 11.87
C TYR A 70 7.72 9.18 10.49
N MET A 71 6.53 8.61 10.31
CA MET A 71 5.75 8.72 9.09
C MET A 71 4.89 9.99 9.10
N LYS A 72 4.56 10.51 7.92
CA LYS A 72 3.52 11.54 7.79
C LYS A 72 2.15 10.91 7.90
N ASP A 73 1.15 11.66 8.35
CA ASP A 73 -0.17 11.08 8.62
C ASP A 73 -0.96 10.76 7.33
N ASP A 74 -0.57 11.35 6.20
CA ASP A 74 -1.30 11.30 4.93
C ASP A 74 -0.67 10.39 3.87
N GLU A 75 0.53 9.84 4.10
CA GLU A 75 1.22 8.98 3.13
C GLU A 75 1.90 7.75 3.74
N ARG A 76 1.86 6.64 2.99
CA ARG A 76 2.54 5.37 3.31
C ARG A 76 3.21 4.80 2.06
N TYR A 77 4.21 3.97 2.28
CA TYR A 77 5.08 3.43 1.23
C TYR A 77 5.11 1.91 1.29
N TYR A 78 4.90 1.27 0.14
CA TYR A 78 4.76 -0.17 0.03
C TYR A 78 5.59 -0.72 -1.12
N PHE A 79 6.23 -1.87 -0.89
CA PHE A 79 6.68 -2.74 -1.96
C PHE A 79 5.53 -3.64 -2.39
N VAL A 80 5.15 -3.54 -3.64
CA VAL A 80 4.08 -4.34 -4.23
C VAL A 80 4.71 -5.31 -5.21
N ARG A 81 4.44 -6.60 -5.02
CA ARG A 81 4.88 -7.64 -5.94
C ARG A 81 3.99 -7.63 -7.17
N ARG A 82 4.59 -7.74 -8.35
CA ARG A 82 3.92 -7.87 -9.63
C ARG A 82 4.05 -9.30 -10.11
N GLU A 83 2.96 -9.81 -10.64
CA GLU A 83 2.96 -11.11 -11.29
C GLU A 83 3.30 -10.96 -12.78
N ARG A 84 4.08 -11.93 -13.27
CA ARG A 84 4.38 -12.06 -14.69
C ARG A 84 3.26 -12.86 -15.33
N LEU A 85 2.32 -12.17 -15.96
CA LEU A 85 1.28 -12.83 -16.75
C LEU A 85 1.96 -13.49 -17.96
N HIS A 86 1.84 -14.81 -18.08
CA HIS A 86 2.54 -15.62 -19.09
C HIS A 86 1.94 -15.48 -20.50
N ASP A 87 0.82 -14.76 -20.62
CA ASP A 87 -0.15 -14.89 -21.70
C ASP A 87 -0.27 -13.62 -22.58
N GLY A 88 0.75 -12.76 -22.60
CA GLY A 88 0.84 -11.62 -23.54
C GLY A 88 -0.17 -10.48 -23.31
N LYS A 89 -1.17 -10.69 -22.47
CA LYS A 89 -2.08 -9.66 -21.94
C LYS A 89 -1.32 -8.93 -20.84
N GLY A 90 -0.79 -7.76 -21.18
CA GLY A 90 0.26 -7.08 -20.41
C GLY A 90 0.08 -7.03 -18.88
N ASN A 91 1.22 -6.91 -18.18
CA ASN A 91 1.41 -6.97 -16.72
C ASN A 91 0.71 -5.86 -15.89
N ARG A 92 -0.56 -5.57 -16.15
CA ARG A 92 -1.37 -4.62 -15.38
C ARG A 92 -2.08 -5.41 -14.27
N PRO A 93 -1.82 -5.12 -12.98
CA PRO A 93 -2.57 -5.75 -11.91
C PRO A 93 -4.07 -5.44 -12.03
N LYS A 94 -4.91 -6.34 -11.51
CA LYS A 94 -6.35 -6.10 -11.41
C LYS A 94 -6.55 -4.90 -10.49
N ARG A 95 -6.96 -3.77 -11.09
CA ARG A 95 -7.14 -2.49 -10.39
C ARG A 95 -8.57 -2.27 -9.93
N SER A 96 -9.37 -3.33 -9.81
CA SER A 96 -10.77 -3.24 -9.45
C SER A 96 -11.03 -4.13 -8.25
N LEU A 97 -11.60 -3.51 -7.23
CA LEU A 97 -11.91 -4.09 -5.94
C LEU A 97 -13.40 -4.34 -5.89
N GLU A 98 -13.74 -5.57 -5.53
CA GLU A 98 -15.09 -5.91 -5.14
C GLU A 98 -15.54 -5.10 -3.91
N GLY A 99 -14.57 -4.85 -3.02
CA GLY A 99 -14.69 -3.99 -1.84
C GLY A 99 -15.20 -4.73 -0.62
N ASP A 100 -14.72 -4.33 0.55
CA ASP A 100 -15.29 -4.76 1.82
C ASP A 100 -16.42 -3.80 2.24
N ILE A 101 -16.38 -2.54 1.76
CA ILE A 101 -17.40 -1.52 2.04
C ILE A 101 -18.10 -1.02 0.77
N ASP A 102 -17.43 -0.19 -0.03
CA ASP A 102 -18.02 0.45 -1.21
C ASP A 102 -17.53 -0.21 -2.51
N GLY A 103 -16.35 -0.85 -2.45
CA GLY A 103 -15.59 -1.28 -3.61
C GLY A 103 -15.10 -0.11 -4.46
N GLY A 104 -14.38 -0.43 -5.52
CA GLY A 104 -13.91 0.62 -6.41
C GLY A 104 -12.87 0.19 -7.42
N TRP A 105 -12.21 1.17 -8.02
CA TRP A 105 -11.11 0.90 -8.92
C TRP A 105 -10.06 2.02 -8.96
N TRP A 106 -8.83 1.61 -9.25
CA TRP A 106 -7.72 2.52 -9.53
C TRP A 106 -7.69 2.86 -11.02
N LYS A 107 -7.74 4.16 -11.33
CA LYS A 107 -7.63 4.70 -12.68
C LYS A 107 -6.34 5.49 -12.82
N ALA A 108 -5.58 5.27 -13.90
CA ALA A 108 -4.40 6.09 -14.18
C ALA A 108 -4.83 7.54 -14.44
N SER A 109 -4.27 8.48 -13.68
CA SER A 109 -4.63 9.89 -13.71
C SER A 109 -3.68 10.70 -14.61
N THR A 110 -2.43 10.25 -14.75
CA THR A 110 -1.43 10.86 -15.62
C THR A 110 -0.67 9.80 -16.40
N GLY A 111 -0.01 10.22 -17.48
CA GLY A 111 1.05 9.43 -18.10
C GLY A 111 2.23 9.23 -17.16
N ASP A 112 3.14 8.34 -17.54
CA ASP A 112 4.36 8.04 -16.81
C ASP A 112 5.26 9.30 -16.80
N LYS A 113 5.55 9.84 -15.62
CA LYS A 113 6.49 10.95 -15.43
C LYS A 113 7.90 10.37 -15.31
N ARG A 114 8.82 10.87 -16.14
CA ARG A 114 10.25 10.53 -16.11
C ARG A 114 10.90 11.08 -14.83
N ILE A 115 11.64 10.25 -14.10
CA ILE A 115 12.52 10.67 -13.00
C ILE A 115 13.95 10.79 -13.56
N PRO A 116 14.53 12.01 -13.61
CA PRO A 116 15.80 12.25 -14.28
C PRO A 116 17.00 11.63 -13.55
N ASP A 117 18.02 11.29 -14.32
CA ASP A 117 19.41 11.06 -13.92
C ASP A 117 20.31 11.78 -14.95
N ILE A 118 21.64 11.68 -14.80
CA ILE A 118 22.65 12.30 -15.66
C ILE A 118 22.43 11.99 -17.16
N GLU A 119 22.28 10.71 -17.52
CA GLU A 119 22.13 10.30 -18.93
C GLU A 119 20.76 9.64 -19.21
N ASN A 120 20.40 8.63 -18.42
CA ASN A 120 19.19 7.83 -18.61
C ASN A 120 18.28 7.94 -17.39
N PRO A 121 16.95 7.92 -17.50
CA PRO A 121 16.12 8.04 -16.31
C PRO A 121 16.41 6.92 -15.32
N VAL A 122 16.42 7.23 -14.02
CA VAL A 122 16.44 6.19 -12.97
C VAL A 122 15.18 5.34 -13.07
N GLY A 123 14.06 5.97 -13.45
CA GLY A 123 12.78 5.33 -13.54
C GLY A 123 11.63 6.27 -13.87
N TYR A 124 10.43 5.78 -13.60
CA TYR A 124 9.18 6.42 -13.93
C TYR A 124 8.20 6.33 -12.77
N VAL A 125 7.35 7.35 -12.63
CA VAL A 125 6.24 7.35 -11.67
C VAL A 125 4.91 7.55 -12.40
N LYS A 126 3.91 6.76 -12.01
CA LYS A 126 2.54 6.85 -12.51
C LYS A 126 1.59 7.16 -11.37
N ALA A 127 0.76 8.19 -11.54
CA ALA A 127 -0.31 8.48 -10.60
C ALA A 127 -1.58 7.70 -10.95
N LEU A 128 -2.23 7.13 -9.93
CA LEU A 128 -3.52 6.48 -10.03
C LEU A 128 -4.46 7.05 -8.97
N SER A 129 -5.63 7.51 -9.37
CA SER A 129 -6.69 7.94 -8.46
C SER A 129 -7.69 6.82 -8.22
N PHE A 130 -8.14 6.68 -6.98
CA PHE A 130 -9.16 5.70 -6.62
C PHE A 130 -10.57 6.27 -6.78
N TYR A 131 -11.46 5.48 -7.35
CA TYR A 131 -12.87 5.78 -7.50
C TYR A 131 -13.70 4.69 -6.82
N THR A 132 -14.77 5.08 -6.13
CA THR A 132 -15.73 4.11 -5.58
C THR A 132 -16.89 3.88 -6.51
N TYR A 133 -17.52 2.71 -6.38
CA TYR A 133 -18.84 2.51 -6.94
C TYR A 133 -19.86 3.35 -6.17
N LYS A 134 -20.88 3.85 -6.87
CA LYS A 134 -21.97 4.62 -6.26
C LYS A 134 -23.16 3.75 -5.91
N ASN A 135 -23.39 2.70 -6.68
CA ASN A 135 -24.54 1.82 -6.61
C ASN A 135 -24.08 0.35 -6.57
N GLU A 136 -24.93 -0.55 -6.07
CA GLU A 136 -24.68 -2.00 -5.96
C GLU A 136 -24.37 -2.67 -7.31
N ASN A 137 -24.88 -2.09 -8.40
CA ASN A 137 -24.66 -2.54 -9.78
C ASN A 137 -23.19 -2.37 -10.23
N ARG A 138 -22.36 -1.67 -9.44
CA ARG A 138 -20.94 -1.40 -9.68
C ARG A 138 -20.65 -0.79 -11.05
N ASP A 139 -21.53 0.09 -11.52
CA ASP A 139 -21.28 0.85 -12.75
C ASP A 139 -20.17 1.88 -12.54
N ARG A 140 -19.11 1.79 -13.35
CA ARG A 140 -17.98 2.73 -13.32
C ARG A 140 -18.34 4.11 -13.89
N LYS A 141 -19.40 4.21 -14.69
CA LYS A 141 -19.85 5.49 -15.28
C LYS A 141 -20.31 6.47 -14.20
N ASP A 142 -20.89 5.95 -13.13
CA ASP A 142 -21.42 6.74 -12.02
C ASP A 142 -20.48 6.80 -10.80
N GLY A 143 -19.26 6.28 -10.92
CA GLY A 143 -18.37 6.18 -9.79
C GLY A 143 -17.82 7.53 -9.33
N ILE A 144 -17.51 7.59 -8.04
CA ILE A 144 -17.17 8.83 -7.34
C ILE A 144 -15.67 8.88 -7.13
N SER A 145 -15.02 9.97 -7.56
CA SER A 145 -13.60 10.18 -7.30
C SER A 145 -13.37 10.35 -5.81
N THR A 146 -12.36 9.66 -5.28
CA THR A 146 -11.90 9.85 -3.91
C THR A 146 -10.67 10.74 -3.85
N ASN A 147 -10.21 11.05 -2.64
CA ASN A 147 -8.97 11.80 -2.40
C ASN A 147 -7.73 10.90 -2.36
N TRP A 148 -7.87 9.60 -2.62
CA TRP A 148 -6.79 8.63 -2.55
C TRP A 148 -6.03 8.54 -3.87
N THR A 149 -4.70 8.61 -3.79
CA THR A 149 -3.80 8.50 -4.94
C THR A 149 -2.67 7.52 -4.64
N ILE A 150 -2.40 6.62 -5.58
CA ILE A 150 -1.17 5.83 -5.62
C ILE A 150 -0.20 6.50 -6.59
N TYR A 151 1.05 6.67 -6.15
CA TYR A 151 2.19 6.91 -7.03
C TYR A 151 2.97 5.60 -7.15
N GLU A 152 2.85 4.94 -8.31
CA GLU A 152 3.53 3.68 -8.63
C GLU A 152 4.86 4.01 -9.32
N TYR A 153 5.97 3.67 -8.66
CA TYR A 153 7.34 3.88 -9.11
C TYR A 153 7.91 2.60 -9.73
N LYS A 154 8.58 2.74 -10.86
CA LYS A 154 9.27 1.67 -11.60
C LYS A 154 10.66 2.12 -12.01
N LEU A 155 11.62 1.20 -12.02
CA LEU A 155 12.96 1.47 -12.54
C LEU A 155 12.89 1.49 -14.07
N ALA A 156 13.81 2.24 -14.69
CA ALA A 156 14.04 2.13 -16.12
C ALA A 156 14.83 0.85 -16.40
N THR A 157 14.15 -0.20 -16.83
CA THR A 157 14.76 -1.48 -17.19
C THR A 157 13.99 -2.13 -18.33
N ASP A 158 14.72 -2.83 -19.20
CA ASP A 158 14.15 -3.59 -20.32
C ASP A 158 13.62 -4.96 -19.88
N THR A 159 13.84 -5.34 -18.61
CA THR A 159 13.45 -6.63 -18.06
C THR A 159 12.18 -6.55 -17.22
N PHE A 160 11.52 -7.69 -16.98
CA PHE A 160 10.39 -7.72 -16.07
C PHE A 160 10.83 -7.37 -14.65
N GLN A 161 10.29 -6.27 -14.14
CA GLN A 161 10.49 -5.85 -12.77
C GLN A 161 9.39 -6.43 -11.87
N GLU A 162 9.77 -7.41 -11.05
CA GLU A 162 8.88 -8.09 -10.10
C GLU A 162 8.36 -7.15 -9.01
N TRP A 163 9.17 -6.26 -8.46
CA TRP A 163 8.76 -5.36 -7.39
C TRP A 163 8.46 -3.97 -7.93
N VAL A 164 7.43 -3.29 -7.44
CA VAL A 164 7.26 -1.84 -7.60
C VAL A 164 7.15 -1.19 -6.24
N LEU A 165 7.43 0.12 -6.18
CA LEU A 165 7.22 0.91 -4.98
C LEU A 165 5.95 1.74 -5.17
N CYS A 166 5.00 1.61 -4.27
CA CYS A 166 3.77 2.39 -4.27
C CYS A 166 3.77 3.34 -3.07
N LYS A 167 3.67 4.64 -3.34
CA LYS A 167 3.32 5.64 -2.34
C LYS A 167 1.81 5.83 -2.37
N VAL A 168 1.11 5.42 -1.32
CA VAL A 168 -0.32 5.67 -1.15
C VAL A 168 -0.47 6.99 -0.39
N LYS A 169 -1.27 7.91 -0.92
CA LYS A 169 -1.48 9.24 -0.34
C LYS A 169 -2.96 9.59 -0.25
N ASN A 170 -3.37 10.14 0.88
CA ASN A 170 -4.65 10.81 1.04
C ASN A 170 -4.47 12.32 0.81
N ASN A 171 -5.09 12.86 -0.24
CA ASN A 171 -4.98 14.28 -0.57
C ASN A 171 -5.90 15.20 0.26
N ASN A 172 -6.76 14.62 1.10
CA ASN A 172 -7.59 15.40 2.00
C ASN A 172 -6.77 16.00 3.14
N LYS A 173 -6.92 17.30 3.39
CA LYS A 173 -6.41 17.96 4.61
C LYS A 173 -7.22 17.61 5.87
N VAL A 174 -8.38 16.96 5.71
CA VAL A 174 -9.27 16.52 6.79
C VAL A 174 -9.60 15.04 6.55
N PRO A 175 -9.31 14.12 7.50
CA PRO A 175 -9.67 12.71 7.34
C PRO A 175 -11.14 12.58 6.96
N ASP A 176 -11.49 11.65 6.08
CA ASP A 176 -12.90 11.31 5.83
C ASP A 176 -13.44 10.66 7.11
N GLN A 177 -13.86 11.50 8.05
CA GLN A 177 -14.26 11.13 9.40
C GLN A 177 -15.47 10.21 9.35
N GLU A 178 -16.34 10.37 8.36
CA GLU A 178 -17.51 9.53 8.20
C GLU A 178 -17.13 8.11 7.75
N LYS A 179 -16.25 7.98 6.76
CA LYS A 179 -15.74 6.65 6.36
C LYS A 179 -14.87 6.03 7.45
N LYS A 180 -14.03 6.80 8.15
CA LYS A 180 -13.26 6.32 9.31
C LYS A 180 -14.19 5.84 10.44
N ARG A 181 -15.29 6.56 10.71
CA ARG A 181 -16.30 6.15 11.70
C ARG A 181 -17.08 4.92 11.28
N LYS A 182 -17.41 4.78 9.99
CA LYS A 182 -18.03 3.56 9.45
C LYS A 182 -17.07 2.37 9.56
N MET A 183 -15.79 2.56 9.24
CA MET A 183 -14.75 1.54 9.37
C MET A 183 -14.55 1.08 10.83
N ILE A 184 -14.45 2.02 11.79
CA ILE A 184 -14.36 1.67 13.22
C ILE A 184 -15.59 0.88 13.68
N ARG A 185 -16.78 1.17 13.14
CA ARG A 185 -18.00 0.42 13.47
C ARG A 185 -17.97 -0.99 12.90
N LEU A 186 -17.47 -1.18 11.68
CA LEU A 186 -17.44 -2.50 11.04
C LEU A 186 -16.42 -3.42 11.71
N ILE A 187 -15.21 -2.92 12.00
CA ILE A 187 -14.17 -3.70 12.70
C ILE A 187 -14.67 -4.17 14.07
N LYS A 188 -15.35 -3.29 14.82
CA LYS A 188 -15.94 -3.68 16.11
C LYS A 188 -17.00 -4.77 15.99
N TYR A 189 -17.75 -4.77 14.89
CA TYR A 189 -18.77 -5.78 14.65
C TYR A 189 -18.14 -7.14 14.35
N ASP A 190 -17.09 -7.17 13.52
CA ASP A 190 -16.37 -8.41 13.19
C ASP A 190 -15.67 -8.99 14.43
N ASP A 191 -15.04 -8.14 15.26
CA ASP A 191 -14.41 -8.56 16.53
C ASP A 191 -15.46 -9.15 17.50
N GLU A 192 -16.66 -8.54 17.58
CA GLU A 192 -17.78 -9.02 18.43
C GLU A 192 -18.41 -10.33 17.94
N GLU A 193 -18.43 -10.60 16.63
CA GLU A 193 -18.91 -11.87 16.08
C GLU A 193 -17.89 -13.00 16.30
N GLU A 194 -16.59 -12.74 16.10
CA GLU A 194 -15.54 -13.73 16.38
C GLU A 194 -15.48 -14.14 17.86
N GLU A 195 -15.80 -13.23 18.80
CA GLU A 195 -15.90 -13.57 20.22
C GLU A 195 -17.12 -14.45 20.52
N LYS A 196 -18.28 -14.17 19.91
CA LYS A 196 -19.49 -15.00 20.08
C LYS A 196 -19.31 -16.41 19.52
N GLU A 197 -18.67 -16.56 18.36
CA GLU A 197 -18.41 -17.88 17.78
C GLU A 197 -17.48 -18.71 18.68
N LYS A 198 -16.47 -18.08 19.30
CA LYS A 198 -15.58 -18.77 20.26
C LYS A 198 -16.30 -19.18 21.53
N ASP A 199 -17.18 -18.32 22.06
CA ASP A 199 -17.97 -18.63 23.26
C ASP A 199 -18.98 -19.77 22.99
N GLU A 200 -19.58 -19.83 21.80
CA GLU A 200 -20.47 -20.93 21.38
C GLU A 200 -19.72 -22.25 21.16
N GLU A 201 -18.53 -22.22 20.56
CA GLU A 201 -17.66 -23.41 20.44
C GLU A 201 -17.18 -23.93 21.80
N GLU A 202 -16.83 -23.05 22.74
CA GLU A 202 -16.40 -23.45 24.09
C GLU A 202 -17.57 -24.05 24.90
N THR A 203 -18.77 -23.51 24.74
CA THR A 203 -19.99 -24.02 25.39
C THR A 203 -20.38 -25.41 24.87
N THR A 204 -20.25 -25.66 23.57
CA THR A 204 -20.59 -26.95 22.95
C THR A 204 -19.56 -28.06 23.20
N MET A 205 -18.33 -27.70 23.57
CA MET A 205 -17.25 -28.65 23.94
C MET A 205 -17.30 -29.10 25.41
N LEU A 206 -18.15 -28.47 26.23
CA LEU A 206 -18.32 -28.76 27.67
C LEU A 206 -19.60 -29.56 27.99
N GLU A 207 -20.46 -29.83 27.00
CA GLU A 207 -21.62 -30.75 27.09
C GLU A 207 -21.31 -32.16 26.58
#